data_AF-S6AR82-F1
#
_entry.id   AF-S6AR82-F1
#
_cell.length_a   1.000
_cell.length_b   1.000
_cell.length_c   1.000
_cell.angle_alpha   90.00
_cell.angle_beta   90.00
_cell.angle_gamma   90.00
#
_symmetry.space_group_name_H-M   'P 1'
#
loop_
_entity.id
_entity.type
_entity.pdbx_description
1 polymer ?
#
loop_
_entity_poly.entity_id
_entity_poly.type
_entity_poly.pdbx_seq_one_letter_code
_entity_poly.pdbx_strand_id
1 'polypeptide(L)' 'MSLGTILLIVLILLLVGTLPNWPHSRNWGYGPTGGLGIVLIIVIVLLLTGRL' A
#
# COMPACT_ATOMS: atom_id res chain seq x y z
N MET A 1 19.36 2.77 -3.78
CA MET A 1 18.07 2.48 -3.12
C MET A 1 17.96 0.97 -2.97
N SER A 2 17.53 0.45 -1.81
CA SER A 2 17.32 -1.00 -1.68
C SER A 2 15.96 -1.38 -2.27
N LEU A 3 15.83 -2.63 -2.75
CA LEU A 3 14.59 -3.14 -3.35
C LEU A 3 13.41 -3.03 -2.38
N GLY A 4 13.63 -3.25 -1.09
CA GLY A 4 12.63 -3.06 -0.03
C GLY A 4 12.10 -1.63 0.06
N THR A 5 12.97 -0.62 -0.08
CA THR A 5 12.53 0.79 -0.09
C THR A 5 11.67 1.10 -1.32
N ILE A 6 12.01 0.56 -2.49
CA ILE A 6 11.24 0.75 -3.72
C ILE A 6 9.85 0.12 -3.58
N LEU A 7 9.78 -1.12 -3.09
CA LEU A 7 8.53 -1.82 -2.81
C LEU A 7 7.61 -1.01 -1.88
N LEU A 8 8.18 -0.46 -0.81
CA LEU A 8 7.44 0.33 0.17
C LEU A 8 6.88 1.62 -0.43
N ILE A 9 7.66 2.32 -1.27
CA ILE A 9 7.21 3.52 -1.98
C ILE A 9 6.04 3.19 -2.93
N VAL A 10 6.18 2.13 -3.74
CA VAL A 10 5.11 1.72 -4.68
C VAL A 10 3.83 1.38 -3.94
N LEU A 11 3.93 0.69 -2.80
CA LEU A 11 2.77 0.28 -2.02
C LEU A 11 2.04 1.49 -1.39
N ILE A 12 2.79 2.50 -0.96
CA ILE A 12 2.22 3.78 -0.50
C ILE A 12 1.49 4.50 -1.64
N LEU A 13 2.07 4.54 -2.85
CA LEU A 13 1.42 5.18 -4.00
C LEU A 13 0.11 4.48 -4.38
N LEU A 14 0.08 3.15 -4.34
CA LEU A 14 -1.15 2.37 -4.57
C LEU A 14 -2.22 2.66 -3.51
N LEU A 15 -1.83 2.80 -2.24
CA LEU A 15 -2.76 3.19 -1.18
C LEU A 15 -3.37 4.58 -1.42
N VAL A 16 -2.56 5.56 -1.80
CA VAL A 16 -3.07 6.92 -2.10
C VAL A 16 -3.98 6.92 -3.33
N GLY A 17 -3.63 6.16 -4.37
CA GLY A 17 -4.41 6.07 -5.61
C GLY A 17 -5.75 5.34 -5.44
N THR A 18 -5.89 4.51 -4.40
CA THR A 18 -7.13 3.78 -4.11
C THR A 18 -8.05 4.48 -3.12
N LEU A 19 -7.66 5.64 -2.58
CA LEU A 19 -8.55 6.41 -1.72
C LEU A 19 -9.78 6.89 -2.51
N PRO A 20 -11.01 6.77 -1.97
CA PRO A 20 -12.25 7.20 -2.64
C PRO A 20 -12.43 8.73 -2.68
N ASN A 21 -11.32 9.48 -2.74
CA ASN A 21 -11.29 10.93 -2.95
C ASN A 21 -11.19 11.31 -4.44
N TRP A 22 -10.76 10.38 -5.30
CA TRP A 22 -10.59 10.60 -6.72
C TRP A 22 -11.88 10.27 -7.47
N PRO A 23 -12.26 11.04 -8.52
CA PRO A 23 -13.47 10.77 -9.30
C PRO A 23 -13.53 9.36 -9.89
N HIS A 24 -12.36 8.78 -10.24
CA HIS A 24 -12.24 7.43 -10.79
C HIS A 24 -12.42 6.32 -9.74
N SER A 25 -11.98 6.54 -8.50
CA SER A 25 -12.06 5.56 -7.41
C SER A 25 -13.33 5.69 -6.56
N ARG A 26 -14.20 6.67 -6.84
CA ARG A 26 -15.41 6.96 -6.06
C ARG A 26 -16.37 5.77 -5.95
N ASN A 27 -16.45 4.93 -6.98
CA ASN A 27 -17.30 3.72 -6.97
C ASN A 27 -16.64 2.50 -6.32
N TRP A 28 -15.34 2.56 -6.00
CA TRP A 28 -14.63 1.44 -5.37
C TRP A 28 -14.82 1.38 -3.85
N GLY A 29 -15.26 2.49 -3.24
CA GLY A 29 -15.36 2.61 -1.79
C GLY A 29 -14.00 2.38 -1.10
N TYR A 30 -14.00 1.70 0.05
CA TYR A 30 -12.79 1.34 0.80
C TYR A 30 -12.26 -0.08 0.49
N GLY A 31 -12.88 -0.80 -0.45
CA GLY A 31 -12.54 -2.19 -0.75
C GLY A 31 -11.07 -2.39 -1.16
N PRO A 32 -10.56 -1.66 -2.17
CA PRO A 32 -9.16 -1.76 -2.59
C PRO A 32 -8.19 -1.24 -1.52
N THR A 33 -8.58 -0.19 -0.79
CA THR A 33 -7.75 0.42 0.26
C THR A 33 -7.52 -0.53 1.43
N GLY A 34 -8.53 -1.33 1.80
CA GLY A 34 -8.41 -2.34 2.86
C GLY A 34 -7.43 -3.46 2.51
N GLY A 35 -7.53 -4.02 1.29
CA GLY A 35 -6.61 -5.05 0.81
C GLY A 35 -5.17 -4.56 0.74
N LEU A 36 -4.96 -3.36 0.17
CA LEU A 36 -3.63 -2.75 0.10
C LEU A 36 -3.08 -2.37 1.49
N GLY A 37 -3.94 -1.97 2.42
CA GLY A 37 -3.55 -1.66 3.80
C GLY A 37 -3.00 -2.88 4.53
N ILE A 38 -3.63 -4.06 4.34
CA ILE A 38 -3.15 -5.32 4.89
C ILE A 38 -1.77 -5.67 4.31
N VAL A 39 -1.58 -5.53 3.00
CA VAL A 39 -0.29 -5.78 2.35
C VAL A 39 0.79 -4.84 2.88
N LEU A 40 0.48 -3.55 3.11
CA LEU A 40 1.41 -2.60 3.71
C LEU A 40 1.85 -3.03 5.11
N ILE A 41 0.91 -3.48 5.95
CA ILE A 41 1.22 -3.97 7.29
C ILE A 41 2.18 -5.17 7.23
N ILE A 42 1.93 -6.13 6.33
CA ILE A 42 2.81 -7.30 6.15
C ILE A 42 4.22 -6.86 5.76
N VAL A 43 4.35 -5.96 4.79
CA VAL A 43 5.66 -5.45 4.34
C VAL A 43 6.40 -4.74 5.47
N ILE A 44 5.71 -3.92 6.26
CA ILE A 44 6.30 -3.24 7.42
C ILE A 44 6.81 -4.26 8.44
N VAL A 45 6.05 -5.31 8.76
CA VAL A 45 6.50 -6.37 9.69
C VAL A 45 7.73 -7.09 9.17
N LEU A 46 7.80 -7.42 7.88
CA LEU A 46 8.97 -8.05 7.27
C LEU A 46 10.20 -7.13 7.33
N LEU A 47 10.02 -5.84 7.07
CA LEU A 47 11.08 -4.84 7.15
C LEU A 47 11.62 -4.69 8.58
N LEU A 48 10.72 -4.61 9.57
CA LEU A 48 11.10 -4.48 10.99
C LEU A 48 11.75 -5.75 11.55
N THR A 49 11.40 -6.92 11.02
CA THR A 49 12.00 -8.20 11.43
C THR A 49 13.27 -8.56 10.65
N GLY A 50 13.74 -7.69 9.75
CA GLY A 50 14.95 -7.90 8.95
C GLY A 50 14.82 -9.02 7.92
N ARG A 51 13.59 -9.37 7.52
CA ARG A 51 13.28 -10.42 6.54
C ARG A 51 13.06 -9.87 5.13
N LEU A 52 13.40 -8.60 4.90
CA LEU A 52 13.22 -7.84 3.66
C LEU A 52 14.53 -7.12 3.26
#